data_AF-A0AAN8TUD2-F1
#
_entry.id   AF-A0AAN8TUD2-F1
#
_cell.length_a   1.000
_cell.length_b   1.000
_cell.length_c   1.000
_cell.angle_alpha   90.00
_cell.angle_beta   90.00
_cell.angle_gamma   90.00
#
_symmetry.space_group_name_H-M   'P 1'
#
loop_
_entity.id
_entity.type
_entity.pdbx_description
1 polymer ?
#
loop_
_entity_poly.entity_id
_entity_poly.type
_entity_poly.pdbx_seq_one_letter_code
_entity_poly.pdbx_strand_id
1 'polypeptide(L)'
;MLAALDCPEIFTLRDLIKPDPDRVRFFVGAILNFCLHRDTKLNAIRPIVEDLTLIDEQRLALEARISQLNEEIAVQNESREREMPLVQEIDSNVKELRQTISGLNNHQMSLKASIRKLKERAKEIDEKISNADFALVQAVHDNANLRSKIVQSPDKLQRALEEKKSFQAEIRNAERAAMQSFQNKTAILEVYTKAYKKMSKNFNQMQAIQEQVNSTKSIEKDVKVLKLKLSDEGVQEKSLEAKLVERQGKADQLEELRKQLEKERNLSFEEAAKELKNVKLEVESKRHGLEARQNDLEGVLAEADAITEKINSVRESGASKCQELDRNCEEVIAEFYRHSNSIKDLLPDIEVDQTSVEKRKGVDL
;
A
#
# COMPACT_ATOMS: atom_id res chain seq x y z
N MET A 1 33.44 3.82 32.32
CA MET A 1 33.83 4.94 31.43
C MET A 1 35.28 4.80 30.99
N LEU A 2 36.28 4.98 31.86
CA LEU A 2 37.70 4.84 31.51
C LEU A 2 38.08 3.46 30.92
N ALA A 3 37.51 2.37 31.45
CA ALA A 3 37.71 1.03 30.91
C ALA A 3 37.09 0.81 29.50
N ALA A 4 36.14 1.64 29.09
CA ALA A 4 35.50 1.58 27.76
C ALA A 4 36.16 2.55 26.76
N LEU A 5 37.14 3.34 27.20
CA LEU A 5 37.93 4.25 26.37
C LEU A 5 39.25 3.63 25.91
N ASP A 6 39.45 2.33 26.17
CA ASP A 6 40.72 1.61 25.96
C ASP A 6 41.94 2.44 26.42
N CYS A 7 41.81 3.06 27.60
CA CYS A 7 42.88 3.89 28.14
C CYS A 7 44.13 3.03 28.40
N PRO A 8 45.32 3.45 27.94
CA PRO A 8 46.56 2.69 28.09
C PRO A 8 47.01 2.55 29.55
N GLU A 9 46.56 3.44 30.44
CA GLU A 9 46.76 3.29 31.89
C GLU A 9 45.50 2.73 32.58
N ILE A 10 45.70 1.76 33.46
CA ILE A 10 44.63 1.20 34.29
C ILE A 10 44.38 2.14 35.46
N PHE A 11 43.11 2.54 35.63
CA PHE A 11 42.65 3.29 36.78
C PHE A 11 42.56 2.37 38.00
N THR A 12 43.22 2.72 39.09
CA THR A 12 43.34 1.89 40.30
C THR A 12 42.81 2.60 41.54
N LEU A 13 42.59 1.87 42.64
CA LEU A 13 42.17 2.46 43.92
C LEU A 13 43.16 3.50 44.46
N ARG A 14 44.45 3.38 44.12
CA ARG A 14 45.48 4.35 44.50
C ARG A 14 45.22 5.74 43.90
N ASP A 15 44.68 5.79 42.69
CA ASP A 15 44.34 7.04 41.99
C ASP A 15 43.22 7.82 42.68
N LEU A 16 42.43 7.16 43.55
CA LEU A 16 41.40 7.76 44.38
C LEU A 16 41.92 8.14 45.78
N ILE A 17 42.72 7.27 46.40
CA ILE A 17 43.12 7.43 47.81
C ILE A 17 44.36 8.33 47.96
N LYS A 18 45.30 8.27 47.00
CA LYS A 18 46.53 9.09 47.00
C LYS A 18 46.82 9.53 45.56
N PRO A 19 46.09 10.54 45.05
CA PRO A 19 46.17 10.96 43.66
C PRO A 19 47.58 11.45 43.31
N ASP A 20 48.17 10.81 42.31
CA ASP A 20 49.39 11.29 41.69
C ASP A 20 49.02 12.40 40.67
N PRO A 21 49.65 13.60 40.73
CA PRO A 21 49.26 14.72 39.88
C PRO A 21 49.30 14.42 38.38
N ASP A 22 50.24 13.60 37.92
CA ASP A 22 50.40 13.30 36.50
C ASP A 22 49.36 12.28 36.03
N ARG A 23 49.08 11.25 36.84
CA ARG A 23 48.01 10.28 36.56
C ARG A 23 46.63 10.93 36.59
N VAL A 24 46.37 11.85 37.51
CA VAL A 24 45.10 12.60 37.54
C VAL A 24 44.93 13.43 36.27
N ARG A 25 45.98 14.15 35.85
CA ARG A 25 45.95 14.92 34.59
C ARG A 25 45.68 14.02 33.38
N PHE A 26 46.31 12.86 33.34
CA PHE A 26 46.10 11.87 32.28
C PHE A 26 44.64 11.40 32.20
N PHE A 27 44.08 10.89 33.31
CA PHE A 27 42.70 10.38 33.32
C PHE A 27 41.65 11.46 33.09
N VAL A 28 41.85 12.66 33.66
CA VAL A 28 40.96 13.80 33.42
C VAL A 28 41.05 14.27 31.97
N GLY A 29 42.25 14.29 31.38
CA GLY A 29 42.45 14.59 29.96
C GLY A 29 41.75 13.59 29.04
N ALA A 30 41.82 12.30 29.35
CA ALA A 30 41.12 11.25 28.61
C ALA A 30 39.59 11.40 28.69
N ILE A 31 39.05 11.70 29.88
CA ILE A 31 37.62 11.98 30.07
C ILE A 31 37.20 13.23 29.29
N LEU A 32 37.98 14.31 29.37
CA LEU A 32 37.69 15.54 28.65
C LEU A 32 37.67 15.32 27.14
N ASN A 33 38.67 14.60 26.61
CA ASN A 33 38.74 14.26 25.19
C ASN A 33 37.52 13.44 24.74
N PHE A 34 37.11 12.45 25.55
CA PHE A 34 35.87 11.72 25.28
C PHE A 34 34.64 12.63 25.29
N CYS A 35 34.51 13.53 26.27
CA CYS A 35 33.39 14.44 26.34
C CYS A 35 33.32 15.36 25.11
N LEU A 36 34.46 15.88 24.65
CA LEU A 36 34.56 16.70 23.43
C LEU A 36 34.22 15.89 22.17
N HIS A 37 34.74 14.66 22.07
CA HIS A 37 34.42 13.76 20.96
C HIS A 37 32.93 13.42 20.93
N ARG A 38 32.37 13.07 22.09
CA ARG A 38 30.94 12.78 22.27
C ARG A 38 30.10 13.99 21.87
N ASP A 39 30.43 15.20 22.33
CA ASP A 39 29.69 16.41 21.98
C ASP A 39 29.72 16.67 20.46
N THR A 40 30.89 16.52 19.84
CA THR A 40 31.03 16.63 18.37
C THR A 40 30.16 15.61 17.64
N LYS A 41 30.15 14.35 18.11
CA LYS A 41 29.32 13.29 17.50
C LYS A 41 27.83 13.49 17.76
N LEU A 42 27.44 13.94 18.96
CA LEU A 42 26.06 14.28 19.28
C LEU A 42 25.55 15.43 18.41
N ASN A 43 26.35 16.46 18.21
CA ASN A 43 26.02 17.56 17.30
C ASN A 43 25.91 17.10 15.83
N ALA A 44 26.76 16.15 15.41
CA ALA A 44 26.67 15.58 14.06
C ALA A 44 25.40 14.74 13.84
N ILE A 45 24.91 14.02 14.86
CA ILE A 45 23.68 13.21 14.75
C ILE A 45 22.41 13.97 15.13
N ARG A 46 22.53 15.16 15.71
CA ARG A 46 21.41 16.03 16.10
C ARG A 46 20.31 16.16 15.03
N PRO A 47 20.60 16.43 13.74
CA PRO A 47 19.55 16.52 12.73
C PRO A 47 18.76 15.20 12.57
N ILE A 48 19.44 14.05 12.69
CA ILE A 48 18.79 12.73 12.63
C ILE A 48 17.85 12.55 13.82
N VAL A 49 18.27 12.99 15.02
CA VAL A 49 17.43 12.93 16.22
C VAL A 49 16.21 13.84 16.08
N GLU A 50 16.38 15.05 15.55
CA GLU A 50 15.29 16.01 15.29
C GLU A 50 14.30 15.45 14.25
N ASP A 51 14.78 14.85 13.16
CA ASP A 51 13.95 14.18 12.15
C ASP A 51 13.17 13.00 12.75
N LEU A 52 13.82 12.18 13.60
CA LEU A 52 13.15 11.08 14.29
C LEU A 52 12.04 11.57 15.22
N THR A 53 12.26 12.67 15.95
CA THR A 53 11.22 13.27 16.80
C THR A 53 10.04 13.78 15.97
N LEU A 54 10.29 14.42 14.82
CA LEU A 54 9.23 14.89 13.94
C LEU A 54 8.40 13.73 13.36
N ILE A 55 9.06 12.64 12.95
CA ILE A 55 8.38 11.44 12.47
C ILE A 55 7.51 10.82 13.57
N ASP A 56 8.01 10.78 14.81
CA ASP A 56 7.25 10.26 15.95
C ASP A 56 5.99 11.10 16.22
N GLU A 57 6.11 12.43 16.21
CA GLU A 57 4.98 13.36 16.34
C GLU A 57 3.95 13.18 15.22
N GLN A 58 4.42 13.04 13.97
CA GLN A 58 3.54 12.77 12.82
C GLN A 58 2.82 11.41 12.97
N ARG A 59 3.52 10.37 13.45
CA ARG A 59 2.92 9.06 13.70
C ARG A 59 1.80 9.17 14.74
N LEU A 60 2.05 9.84 15.86
CA LEU A 60 1.07 10.04 16.93
C LEU A 60 -0.14 10.84 16.44
N ALA A 61 0.07 11.88 15.63
CA ALA A 61 -1.03 12.66 15.06
C ALA A 61 -1.90 11.83 14.10
N LEU A 62 -1.29 11.00 13.26
CA LEU A 62 -2.01 10.09 12.37
C LEU A 62 -2.79 9.03 13.15
N GLU A 63 -2.19 8.47 14.20
CA GLU A 63 -2.84 7.47 15.05
C GLU A 63 -4.06 8.06 15.78
N ALA A 64 -3.95 9.30 16.28
CA ALA A 64 -5.08 10.03 16.85
C ALA A 64 -6.19 10.27 15.81
N ARG A 65 -5.82 10.63 14.56
CA ARG A 65 -6.79 10.85 13.48
C ARG A 65 -7.49 9.56 13.07
N ILE A 66 -6.78 8.44 13.04
CA ILE A 66 -7.35 7.11 12.76
C ILE A 66 -8.36 6.74 13.84
N SER A 67 -8.01 6.93 15.12
CA SER A 67 -8.92 6.67 16.24
C SER A 67 -10.20 7.51 16.14
N GLN A 68 -10.07 8.81 15.85
CA GLN A 68 -11.23 9.68 15.64
C GLN A 68 -12.12 9.20 14.49
N LEU A 69 -11.54 8.86 13.33
CA LEU A 69 -12.32 8.37 12.20
C LEU A 69 -13.03 7.06 12.50
N ASN A 70 -12.40 6.15 13.27
CA ASN A 70 -13.03 4.91 13.68
C ASN A 70 -14.22 5.15 14.62
N GLU A 71 -14.12 6.12 15.52
CA GLU A 71 -15.25 6.54 16.37
C GLU A 71 -16.38 7.14 15.53
N GLU A 72 -16.08 8.02 14.57
CA GLU A 72 -17.07 8.59 13.64
C GLU A 72 -17.78 7.49 12.82
N ILE A 73 -17.03 6.49 12.32
CA ILE A 73 -17.59 5.33 11.62
C ILE A 73 -18.50 4.51 12.53
N ALA A 74 -18.10 4.29 13.79
CA ALA A 74 -18.89 3.53 14.74
C ALA A 74 -20.24 4.22 15.02
N VAL A 75 -20.23 5.54 15.25
CA VAL A 75 -21.45 6.34 15.46
C VAL A 75 -22.37 6.30 14.23
N GLN A 76 -21.80 6.44 13.03
CA GLN A 76 -22.57 6.40 11.78
C GLN A 76 -23.22 5.02 11.56
N ASN A 77 -22.47 3.94 11.83
CA ASN A 77 -22.99 2.58 11.76
C ASN A 77 -24.11 2.36 12.76
N GLU A 78 -23.95 2.84 14.00
CA GLU A 78 -25.00 2.73 15.01
C GLU A 78 -26.28 3.48 14.59
N SER A 79 -26.16 4.70 14.06
CA SER A 79 -27.31 5.44 13.51
C SER A 79 -28.00 4.66 12.39
N ARG A 80 -27.22 4.09 11.46
CA ARG A 80 -27.74 3.29 10.35
C ARG A 80 -28.49 2.05 10.85
N GLU A 81 -27.96 1.35 11.86
CA GLU A 81 -28.63 0.18 12.44
C GLU A 81 -29.91 0.57 13.18
N ARG A 82 -29.95 1.74 13.83
CA ARG A 82 -31.17 2.29 14.44
C ARG A 82 -32.23 2.65 13.39
N GLU A 83 -31.82 3.14 12.23
CA GLU A 83 -32.73 3.53 11.13
C GLU A 83 -33.19 2.35 10.26
N MET A 84 -32.39 1.27 10.20
CA MET A 84 -32.69 0.05 9.45
C MET A 84 -34.10 -0.52 9.66
N PRO A 85 -34.63 -0.68 10.90
CA PRO A 85 -35.97 -1.21 11.10
C PRO A 85 -37.06 -0.31 10.50
N LEU A 86 -36.89 1.02 10.58
CA LEU A 86 -37.85 1.96 10.01
C LEU A 86 -37.90 1.84 8.48
N VAL A 87 -36.73 1.70 7.85
CA VAL A 87 -36.62 1.48 6.40
C VAL A 87 -37.31 0.16 6.00
N GLN A 88 -37.08 -0.91 6.76
CA GLN A 88 -37.72 -2.21 6.50
C GLN A 88 -39.24 -2.18 6.66
N GLU A 89 -39.74 -1.42 7.65
CA GLU A 89 -41.17 -1.21 7.85
C GLU A 89 -41.78 -0.46 6.67
N ILE A 90 -41.16 0.65 6.24
CA ILE A 90 -41.61 1.44 5.08
C ILE A 90 -41.60 0.58 3.81
N ASP A 91 -40.55 -0.21 3.57
CA ASP A 91 -40.47 -1.10 2.41
C ASP A 91 -41.57 -2.17 2.42
N SER A 92 -41.91 -2.70 3.60
CA SER A 92 -43.01 -3.65 3.77
C SER A 92 -44.36 -2.98 3.46
N ASN A 93 -44.61 -1.80 4.00
CA ASN A 93 -45.81 -1.01 3.71
C ASN A 93 -45.95 -0.67 2.22
N VAL A 94 -44.85 -0.31 1.55
CA VAL A 94 -44.84 -0.05 0.11
C VAL A 94 -45.18 -1.31 -0.70
N LYS A 95 -44.66 -2.48 -0.31
CA LYS A 95 -44.99 -3.76 -0.95
C LYS A 95 -46.47 -4.09 -0.80
N GLU A 96 -47.02 -3.93 0.41
CA GLU A 96 -48.44 -4.16 0.67
C GLU A 96 -49.32 -3.22 -0.16
N LEU A 97 -49.04 -1.92 -0.16
CA LEU A 97 -49.79 -0.94 -0.96
C LEU A 97 -49.75 -1.27 -2.47
N ARG A 98 -48.60 -1.68 -3.00
CA ARG A 98 -48.49 -2.12 -4.40
C ARG A 98 -49.36 -3.35 -4.69
N GLN A 99 -49.41 -4.30 -3.77
CA GLN A 99 -50.27 -5.47 -3.88
C GLN A 99 -51.74 -5.08 -3.84
N THR A 100 -52.14 -4.18 -2.93
CA THR A 100 -53.50 -3.64 -2.86
C THR A 100 -53.90 -2.93 -4.14
N ILE A 101 -53.04 -2.06 -4.69
CA ILE A 101 -53.29 -1.36 -5.97
C ILE A 101 -53.50 -2.37 -7.12
N SER A 102 -52.65 -3.40 -7.20
CA SER A 102 -52.81 -4.47 -8.18
C SER A 102 -54.16 -5.20 -8.04
N GLY A 103 -54.54 -5.55 -6.80
CA GLY A 103 -55.83 -6.17 -6.50
C GLY A 103 -57.02 -5.30 -6.90
N LEU A 104 -56.98 -4.01 -6.56
CA LEU A 104 -58.01 -3.04 -6.92
C LEU A 104 -58.13 -2.83 -8.44
N ASN A 105 -57.00 -2.77 -9.15
CA ASN A 105 -57.00 -2.65 -10.61
C ASN A 105 -57.64 -3.88 -11.27
N ASN A 106 -57.32 -5.09 -10.79
CA ASN A 106 -57.97 -6.31 -11.28
C ASN A 106 -59.47 -6.32 -11.01
N HIS A 107 -59.88 -5.89 -9.81
CA HIS A 107 -61.29 -5.76 -9.47
C HIS A 107 -62.01 -4.73 -10.37
N GLN A 108 -61.40 -3.58 -10.60
CA GLN A 108 -61.92 -2.55 -11.50
C GLN A 108 -62.10 -3.08 -12.94
N MET A 109 -61.13 -3.85 -13.44
CA MET A 109 -61.22 -4.47 -14.77
C MET A 109 -62.35 -5.50 -14.85
N SER A 110 -62.53 -6.32 -13.81
CA SER A 110 -63.64 -7.27 -13.70
C SER A 110 -65.00 -6.56 -13.69
N LEU A 111 -65.14 -5.49 -12.89
CA LEU A 111 -66.35 -4.68 -12.84
C LEU A 111 -66.65 -4.03 -14.20
N LYS A 112 -65.64 -3.47 -14.89
CA LYS A 112 -65.80 -2.92 -16.24
C LYS A 112 -66.29 -3.98 -17.23
N ALA A 113 -65.77 -5.20 -17.15
CA ALA A 113 -66.23 -6.31 -17.99
C ALA A 113 -67.69 -6.69 -17.67
N SER A 114 -68.06 -6.76 -16.39
CA SER A 114 -69.43 -7.03 -15.96
C SER A 114 -70.42 -5.96 -16.44
N ILE A 115 -70.06 -4.67 -16.33
CA ILE A 115 -70.86 -3.56 -16.82
C ILE A 115 -71.10 -3.66 -18.33
N ARG A 116 -70.08 -4.03 -19.12
CA ARG A 116 -70.24 -4.24 -20.57
C ARG A 116 -71.23 -5.35 -20.88
N LYS A 117 -71.10 -6.50 -20.20
CA LYS A 117 -72.03 -7.63 -20.36
C LYS A 117 -73.47 -7.26 -20.00
N LEU A 118 -73.67 -6.50 -18.91
CA LEU A 118 -74.99 -6.04 -18.53
C LEU A 118 -75.59 -5.06 -19.56
N LYS A 119 -74.78 -4.16 -20.12
CA LYS A 119 -75.22 -3.26 -21.20
C LYS A 119 -75.58 -4.01 -22.48
N GLU A 120 -74.84 -5.06 -22.84
CA GLU A 120 -75.18 -5.93 -23.97
C GLU A 120 -76.52 -6.63 -23.75
N ARG A 121 -76.72 -7.23 -22.57
CA ARG A 121 -78.01 -7.85 -22.22
C ARG A 121 -79.18 -6.86 -22.22
N ALA A 122 -78.96 -5.62 -21.74
CA ALA A 122 -79.98 -4.59 -21.78
C ALA A 122 -80.42 -4.30 -23.22
N LYS A 123 -79.45 -4.12 -24.14
CA LYS A 123 -79.75 -3.93 -25.58
C LYS A 123 -80.49 -5.11 -26.19
N GLU A 124 -80.08 -6.34 -25.88
CA GLU A 124 -80.79 -7.54 -26.36
C GLU A 124 -82.24 -7.60 -25.89
N ILE A 125 -82.52 -7.16 -24.65
CA ILE A 125 -83.88 -7.08 -24.12
C ILE A 125 -84.67 -5.96 -24.83
N ASP A 126 -84.08 -4.78 -25.01
CA ASP A 126 -84.71 -3.66 -25.72
C ASP A 126 -85.06 -4.02 -27.19
N GLU A 127 -84.19 -4.77 -27.87
CA GLU A 127 -84.45 -5.31 -29.21
C GLU A 127 -85.61 -6.31 -29.19
N LYS A 128 -85.67 -7.20 -28.20
CA LYS A 128 -86.79 -8.15 -28.04
C LYS A 128 -88.11 -7.43 -27.78
N ILE A 129 -88.11 -6.38 -26.95
CA ILE A 129 -89.30 -5.56 -26.69
C ILE A 129 -89.76 -4.89 -27.99
N SER A 130 -88.84 -4.23 -28.71
CA SER A 130 -89.16 -3.56 -29.97
C SER A 130 -89.74 -4.53 -31.02
N ASN A 131 -89.19 -5.75 -31.10
CA ASN A 131 -89.71 -6.80 -31.98
C ASN A 131 -91.11 -7.28 -31.57
N ALA A 132 -91.37 -7.42 -30.26
CA ALA A 132 -92.67 -7.81 -29.75
C ALA A 132 -93.73 -6.71 -30.00
N ASP A 133 -93.38 -5.45 -29.79
CA ASP A 133 -94.24 -4.30 -30.11
C ASP A 133 -94.59 -4.26 -31.59
N PHE A 134 -93.60 -4.47 -32.46
CA PHE A 134 -93.83 -4.55 -33.91
C PHE A 134 -94.78 -5.70 -34.28
N ALA A 135 -94.56 -6.90 -33.71
CA ALA A 135 -95.43 -8.05 -33.94
C ALA A 135 -96.86 -7.81 -33.45
N LEU A 136 -97.04 -7.12 -32.32
CA LEU A 136 -98.34 -6.73 -31.80
C LEU A 136 -99.06 -5.78 -32.75
N VAL A 137 -98.37 -4.74 -33.24
CA VAL A 137 -98.94 -3.79 -34.21
C VAL A 137 -99.36 -4.50 -35.50
N GLN A 138 -98.52 -5.42 -36.00
CA GLN A 138 -98.84 -6.23 -37.18
C GLN A 138 -100.08 -7.10 -36.94
N ALA A 139 -100.17 -7.78 -35.79
CA ALA A 139 -101.32 -8.61 -35.45
C ALA A 139 -102.62 -7.79 -35.31
N VAL A 140 -102.55 -6.57 -34.76
CA VAL A 140 -103.68 -5.65 -34.69
C VAL A 140 -104.13 -5.22 -36.10
N HIS A 141 -103.19 -4.89 -36.98
CA HIS A 141 -103.48 -4.53 -38.37
C HIS A 141 -104.13 -5.70 -39.13
N ASP A 142 -103.58 -6.91 -38.98
CA ASP A 142 -104.13 -8.11 -39.62
C ASP A 142 -105.52 -8.47 -39.08
N ASN A 143 -105.78 -8.27 -37.78
CA ASN A 143 -107.12 -8.45 -37.21
C ASN A 143 -108.13 -7.46 -37.81
N ALA A 144 -107.75 -6.20 -37.97
CA ALA A 144 -108.58 -5.18 -38.63
C ALA A 144 -108.85 -5.55 -40.10
N ASN A 145 -107.84 -6.03 -40.82
CA ASN A 145 -107.96 -6.50 -42.20
C ASN A 145 -108.84 -7.76 -42.34
N LEU A 146 -108.82 -8.67 -41.37
CA LEU A 146 -109.68 -9.85 -41.37
C LEU A 146 -111.12 -9.48 -41.06
N ARG A 147 -111.35 -8.54 -40.13
CA ARG A 147 -112.69 -7.98 -39.85
C ARG A 147 -113.31 -7.29 -41.06
N SER A 148 -112.52 -6.63 -41.90
CA SER A 148 -113.00 -6.00 -43.14
C SER A 148 -113.28 -6.98 -44.28
N LYS A 149 -112.81 -8.24 -44.17
CA LYS A 149 -113.02 -9.32 -45.16
C LYS A 149 -114.16 -10.27 -44.81
N ILE A 150 -114.93 -10.00 -43.76
CA ILE A 150 -116.20 -10.69 -43.50
C ILE A 150 -117.25 -10.10 -44.47
N VAL A 151 -117.55 -10.83 -45.54
CA VAL A 151 -118.22 -10.32 -46.76
C VAL A 151 -119.75 -10.39 -46.71
N GLN A 152 -120.42 -9.31 -47.17
CA GLN A 152 -121.87 -9.19 -47.39
C GLN A 152 -122.36 -9.47 -48.84
N SER A 153 -121.52 -9.81 -49.83
CA SER A 153 -122.04 -10.27 -51.13
C SER A 153 -120.99 -10.94 -52.04
N PRO A 154 -121.28 -12.11 -52.65
CA PRO A 154 -120.39 -12.86 -53.54
C PRO A 154 -120.03 -12.20 -54.88
N ASP A 155 -120.80 -11.22 -55.37
CA ASP A 155 -120.59 -10.66 -56.72
C ASP A 155 -119.35 -9.73 -56.86
N LYS A 156 -118.76 -9.31 -55.74
CA LYS A 156 -117.48 -8.57 -55.74
C LYS A 156 -116.27 -9.48 -55.95
N LEU A 157 -116.40 -10.80 -55.69
CA LEU A 157 -115.28 -11.74 -55.76
C LEU A 157 -114.85 -12.07 -57.19
N GLN A 158 -115.76 -11.97 -58.16
CA GLN A 158 -115.47 -12.32 -59.55
C GLN A 158 -114.76 -11.20 -60.33
N ARG A 159 -114.99 -9.93 -59.97
CA ARG A 159 -114.20 -8.79 -60.49
C ARG A 159 -112.82 -8.68 -59.83
N ALA A 160 -112.73 -8.95 -58.53
CA ALA A 160 -111.46 -8.97 -57.80
C ALA A 160 -110.50 -10.09 -58.24
N LEU A 161 -111.02 -11.16 -58.87
CA LEU A 161 -110.20 -12.26 -59.37
C LEU A 161 -109.39 -11.86 -60.62
N GLU A 162 -109.96 -11.04 -61.52
CA GLU A 162 -109.26 -10.54 -62.71
C GLU A 162 -108.28 -9.40 -62.37
N GLU A 163 -108.65 -8.48 -61.47
CA GLU A 163 -107.72 -7.46 -60.94
C GLU A 163 -106.55 -8.09 -60.15
N LYS A 164 -106.76 -9.24 -59.50
CA LYS A 164 -105.67 -9.97 -58.83
C LYS A 164 -104.64 -10.57 -59.79
N LYS A 165 -105.00 -10.87 -61.04
CA LYS A 165 -104.05 -11.42 -62.02
C LYS A 165 -103.08 -10.35 -62.52
N SER A 166 -103.54 -9.11 -62.74
CA SER A 166 -102.65 -8.00 -63.09
C SER A 166 -101.75 -7.59 -61.92
N PHE A 167 -102.30 -7.52 -60.70
CA PHE A 167 -101.51 -7.29 -59.48
C PHE A 167 -100.43 -8.36 -59.25
N GLN A 168 -100.74 -9.63 -59.56
CA GLN A 168 -99.76 -10.71 -59.42
C GLN A 168 -98.55 -10.55 -60.35
N ALA A 169 -98.75 -10.00 -61.56
CA ALA A 169 -97.66 -9.73 -62.50
C ALA A 169 -96.78 -8.55 -62.02
N GLU A 170 -97.37 -7.48 -61.50
CA GLU A 170 -96.64 -6.36 -60.91
C GLU A 170 -95.85 -6.76 -59.65
N ILE A 171 -96.46 -7.55 -58.77
CA ILE A 171 -95.78 -8.08 -57.56
C ILE A 171 -94.58 -8.94 -57.95
N ARG A 172 -94.70 -9.81 -58.97
CA ARG A 172 -93.57 -10.60 -59.46
C ARG A 172 -92.44 -9.75 -60.06
N ASN A 173 -92.75 -8.64 -60.73
CA ASN A 173 -91.73 -7.73 -61.24
C ASN A 173 -91.06 -6.93 -60.10
N ALA A 174 -91.83 -6.48 -59.10
CA ALA A 174 -91.31 -5.81 -57.91
C ALA A 174 -90.45 -6.75 -57.05
N GLU A 175 -90.84 -8.01 -56.89
CA GLU A 175 -90.06 -9.05 -56.23
C GLU A 175 -88.73 -9.29 -56.95
N ARG A 176 -88.76 -9.39 -58.30
CA ARG A 176 -87.54 -9.56 -59.10
C ARG A 176 -86.61 -8.35 -58.96
N ALA A 177 -87.16 -7.14 -58.94
CA ALA A 177 -86.39 -5.91 -58.72
C ALA A 177 -85.80 -5.83 -57.29
N ALA A 178 -86.56 -6.25 -56.28
CA ALA A 178 -86.09 -6.32 -54.89
C ALA A 178 -84.98 -7.37 -54.71
N MET A 179 -85.14 -8.55 -55.33
CA MET A 179 -84.13 -9.62 -55.33
C MET A 179 -82.83 -9.15 -55.99
N GLN A 180 -82.93 -8.46 -57.13
CA GLN A 180 -81.77 -7.91 -57.84
C GLN A 180 -81.11 -6.78 -57.04
N SER A 181 -81.88 -5.93 -56.36
CA SER A 181 -81.38 -4.92 -55.42
C SER A 181 -80.64 -5.54 -54.23
N PHE A 182 -81.19 -6.62 -53.65
CA PHE A 182 -80.56 -7.34 -52.55
C PHE A 182 -79.24 -8.00 -52.97
N GLN A 183 -79.20 -8.64 -54.14
CA GLN A 183 -77.98 -9.22 -54.70
C GLN A 183 -76.92 -8.13 -54.93
N ASN A 184 -77.30 -6.97 -55.48
CA ASN A 184 -76.39 -5.83 -55.67
C ASN A 184 -75.84 -5.29 -54.33
N LYS A 185 -76.69 -5.11 -53.31
CA LYS A 185 -76.26 -4.68 -51.97
C LYS A 185 -75.32 -5.69 -51.31
N THR A 186 -75.60 -6.98 -51.49
CA THR A 186 -74.76 -8.08 -50.97
C THR A 186 -73.38 -8.08 -51.63
N ALA A 187 -73.33 -7.90 -52.96
CA ALA A 187 -72.07 -7.78 -53.69
C ALA A 187 -71.25 -6.55 -53.23
N ILE A 188 -71.90 -5.41 -53.00
CA ILE A 188 -71.25 -4.21 -52.45
C ILE A 188 -70.68 -4.48 -51.04
N LEU A 189 -71.46 -5.13 -50.17
CA LEU A 189 -71.03 -5.46 -48.81
C LEU A 189 -69.80 -6.38 -48.78
N GLU A 190 -69.73 -7.36 -49.68
CA GLU A 190 -68.55 -8.22 -49.83
C GLU A 190 -67.30 -7.43 -50.21
N VAL A 191 -67.42 -6.48 -51.15
CA VAL A 191 -66.31 -5.62 -51.57
C VAL A 191 -65.82 -4.77 -50.39
N TYR A 192 -66.73 -4.14 -49.63
CA TYR A 192 -66.39 -3.38 -48.43
C TYR A 192 -65.73 -4.26 -47.36
N THR A 193 -66.21 -5.47 -47.15
CA THR A 193 -65.62 -6.42 -46.19
C THR A 193 -64.19 -6.79 -46.58
N LYS A 194 -63.94 -7.03 -47.87
CA LYS A 194 -62.60 -7.30 -48.41
C LYS A 194 -61.69 -6.08 -48.24
N ALA A 195 -62.18 -4.88 -48.53
CA ALA A 195 -61.44 -3.63 -48.35
C ALA A 195 -61.08 -3.38 -46.88
N TYR A 196 -62.04 -3.56 -45.96
CA TYR A 196 -61.84 -3.42 -44.52
C TYR A 196 -60.78 -4.38 -43.99
N LYS A 197 -60.85 -5.67 -44.37
CA LYS A 197 -59.82 -6.66 -43.99
C LYS A 197 -58.43 -6.24 -44.46
N LYS A 198 -58.32 -5.68 -45.68
CA LYS A 198 -57.04 -5.21 -46.23
C LYS A 198 -56.53 -3.96 -45.50
N MET A 199 -57.40 -3.01 -45.18
CA MET A 199 -57.05 -1.83 -44.37
C MET A 199 -56.61 -2.22 -42.96
N SER A 200 -57.32 -3.14 -42.30
CA SER A 200 -56.95 -3.61 -40.96
C SER A 200 -55.57 -4.30 -40.95
N LYS A 201 -55.27 -5.12 -41.97
CA LYS A 201 -53.94 -5.71 -42.12
C LYS A 201 -52.85 -4.65 -42.30
N ASN A 202 -53.08 -3.65 -43.15
CA ASN A 202 -52.14 -2.55 -43.36
C ASN A 202 -51.96 -1.71 -42.09
N PHE A 203 -53.02 -1.48 -41.32
CA PHE A 203 -52.96 -0.76 -40.05
C PHE A 203 -52.08 -1.48 -39.02
N ASN A 204 -52.25 -2.80 -38.86
CA ASN A 204 -51.42 -3.60 -37.95
C ASN A 204 -49.94 -3.58 -38.39
N GLN A 205 -49.67 -3.64 -39.68
CA GLN A 205 -48.30 -3.50 -40.20
C GLN A 205 -47.71 -2.13 -39.89
N MET A 206 -48.49 -1.07 -40.05
CA MET A 206 -48.06 0.30 -39.74
C MET A 206 -47.80 0.50 -38.24
N GLN A 207 -48.59 -0.13 -37.37
CA GLN A 207 -48.35 -0.13 -35.93
C GLN A 207 -47.03 -0.83 -35.56
N ALA A 208 -46.77 -2.01 -36.15
CA ALA A 208 -45.51 -2.72 -35.94
C ALA A 208 -44.28 -1.92 -36.41
N ILE A 209 -44.39 -1.23 -37.55
CA ILE A 209 -43.34 -0.33 -38.05
C ILE A 209 -43.13 0.83 -37.06
N GLN A 210 -44.20 1.42 -36.53
CA GLN A 210 -44.10 2.51 -35.56
C GLN A 210 -43.40 2.09 -34.27
N GLU A 211 -43.66 0.88 -33.78
CA GLU A 211 -42.97 0.30 -32.62
C GLU A 211 -41.48 0.08 -32.89
N GLN A 212 -41.12 -0.46 -34.07
CA GLN A 212 -39.72 -0.58 -34.49
C GLN A 212 -39.02 0.78 -34.54
N VAL A 213 -39.65 1.80 -35.15
CA VAL A 213 -39.08 3.16 -35.22
C VAL A 213 -38.82 3.73 -33.82
N ASN A 214 -39.74 3.51 -32.87
CA ASN A 214 -39.55 3.97 -31.50
C ASN A 214 -38.39 3.24 -30.81
N SER A 215 -38.25 1.93 -31.02
CA SER A 215 -37.12 1.14 -30.54
C SER A 215 -35.79 1.62 -31.13
N THR A 216 -35.73 1.84 -32.44
CA THR A 216 -34.53 2.37 -33.12
C THR A 216 -34.12 3.73 -32.57
N LYS A 217 -35.08 4.63 -32.30
CA LYS A 217 -34.78 5.94 -31.68
C LYS A 217 -34.22 5.82 -30.26
N SER A 218 -34.64 4.81 -29.50
CA SER A 218 -34.06 4.52 -28.18
C SER A 218 -32.61 4.06 -28.32
N ILE A 219 -32.39 3.08 -29.19
CA ILE A 219 -31.04 2.54 -29.48
C ILE A 219 -30.10 3.66 -29.97
N GLU A 220 -30.58 4.57 -30.81
CA GLU A 220 -29.79 5.71 -31.30
C GLU A 220 -29.34 6.64 -30.17
N LYS A 221 -30.18 6.87 -29.16
CA LYS A 221 -29.80 7.65 -27.96
C LYS A 221 -28.73 6.91 -27.16
N ASP A 222 -28.89 5.61 -26.96
CA ASP A 222 -27.93 4.78 -26.23
C ASP A 222 -26.57 4.76 -26.95
N VAL A 223 -26.56 4.66 -28.28
CA VAL A 223 -25.34 4.75 -29.11
C VAL A 223 -24.64 6.11 -28.94
N LYS A 224 -25.38 7.22 -28.88
CA LYS A 224 -24.79 8.54 -28.62
C LYS A 224 -24.15 8.64 -27.23
N VAL A 225 -24.82 8.09 -26.21
CA VAL A 225 -24.29 8.04 -24.84
C VAL A 225 -23.02 7.18 -24.79
N LEU A 226 -23.05 5.99 -25.40
CA LEU A 226 -21.88 5.10 -25.45
C LEU A 226 -20.71 5.74 -26.19
N LYS A 227 -20.95 6.43 -27.30
CA LYS A 227 -19.89 7.13 -28.06
C LYS A 227 -19.21 8.23 -27.24
N LEU A 228 -19.97 8.97 -26.42
CA LEU A 228 -19.41 9.96 -25.51
C LEU A 228 -18.55 9.31 -24.42
N LYS A 229 -19.02 8.21 -23.81
CA LYS A 229 -18.24 7.45 -22.81
C LYS A 229 -16.93 6.91 -23.39
N LEU A 230 -16.99 6.34 -24.59
CA LEU A 230 -15.81 5.78 -25.28
C LEU A 230 -14.77 6.87 -25.61
N SER A 231 -15.23 8.09 -25.92
CA SER A 231 -14.35 9.24 -26.12
C SER A 231 -13.67 9.68 -24.81
N ASP A 232 -14.39 9.65 -23.69
CA ASP A 232 -13.87 10.03 -22.37
C ASP A 232 -12.86 8.99 -21.86
N GLU A 233 -13.19 7.70 -22.00
CA GLU A 233 -12.29 6.58 -21.71
C GLU A 233 -10.99 6.67 -22.53
N GLY A 234 -11.08 7.02 -23.83
CA GLY A 234 -9.90 7.22 -24.67
C GLY A 234 -9.02 8.41 -24.24
N VAL A 235 -9.58 9.42 -23.55
CA VAL A 235 -8.79 10.50 -22.94
C VAL A 235 -8.09 10.01 -21.68
N GLN A 236 -8.78 9.21 -20.85
CA GLN A 236 -8.18 8.60 -19.66
C GLN A 236 -7.05 7.63 -20.01
N GLU A 237 -7.23 6.80 -21.04
CA GLU A 237 -6.21 5.86 -21.52
C GLU A 237 -4.92 6.60 -21.92
N LYS A 238 -5.03 7.66 -22.73
CA LYS A 238 -3.88 8.50 -23.10
C LYS A 238 -3.20 9.16 -21.91
N SER A 239 -3.98 9.56 -20.89
CA SER A 239 -3.43 10.13 -19.65
C SER A 239 -2.64 9.10 -18.85
N LEU A 240 -3.14 7.86 -18.77
CA LEU A 240 -2.46 6.75 -18.10
C LEU A 240 -1.20 6.32 -18.84
N GLU A 241 -1.25 6.23 -20.17
CA GLU A 241 -0.10 5.97 -21.04
C GLU A 241 1.03 6.98 -20.78
N ALA A 242 0.70 8.28 -20.75
CA ALA A 242 1.68 9.34 -20.47
C ALA A 242 2.32 9.18 -19.07
N LYS A 243 1.54 8.84 -18.04
CA LYS A 243 2.06 8.56 -16.69
C LYS A 243 2.96 7.32 -16.68
N LEU A 244 2.63 6.30 -17.46
CA LEU A 244 3.44 5.08 -17.57
C LEU A 244 4.82 5.39 -18.16
N VAL A 245 4.86 6.17 -19.24
CA VAL A 245 6.11 6.62 -19.87
C VAL A 245 6.94 7.47 -18.91
N GLU A 246 6.33 8.39 -18.16
CA GLU A 246 7.02 9.19 -17.15
C GLU A 246 7.65 8.32 -16.05
N ARG A 247 6.91 7.31 -15.58
CA ARG A 247 7.39 6.38 -14.54
C ARG A 247 8.51 5.48 -15.06
N GLN A 248 8.43 5.04 -16.31
CA GLN A 248 9.49 4.27 -16.95
C GLN A 248 10.77 5.11 -17.07
N GLY A 249 10.67 6.37 -17.51
CA GLY A 249 11.83 7.25 -17.57
C GLY A 249 12.50 7.48 -16.20
N LYS A 250 11.71 7.58 -15.13
CA LYS A 250 12.24 7.66 -13.75
C LYS A 250 12.93 6.36 -13.32
N ALA A 251 12.39 5.20 -13.69
CA ALA A 251 13.02 3.91 -13.40
C ALA A 251 14.38 3.78 -14.10
N ASP A 252 14.46 4.17 -15.37
CA ASP A 252 15.71 4.12 -16.14
C ASP A 252 16.78 5.06 -15.55
N GLN A 253 16.39 6.25 -15.08
CA GLN A 253 17.30 7.17 -14.37
C GLN A 253 17.84 6.58 -13.07
N LEU A 254 17.00 5.90 -12.29
CA LEU A 254 17.42 5.24 -11.04
C LEU A 254 18.33 4.03 -11.31
N GLU A 255 18.07 3.27 -12.36
CA GLU A 255 18.93 2.15 -12.79
C GLU A 255 20.33 2.66 -13.16
N GLU A 256 20.42 3.78 -13.88
CA GLU A 256 21.71 4.37 -14.25
C GLU A 256 22.47 4.92 -13.03
N LEU A 257 21.76 5.59 -12.10
CA LEU A 257 22.36 6.04 -10.84
C LEU A 257 22.89 4.86 -10.00
N ARG A 258 22.14 3.74 -9.94
CA ARG A 258 22.58 2.53 -9.25
C ARG A 258 23.89 2.00 -9.84
N LYS A 259 23.98 1.90 -11.18
CA LYS A 259 25.19 1.45 -11.87
C LYS A 259 26.38 2.36 -11.59
N GLN A 260 26.16 3.67 -11.51
CA GLN A 260 27.22 4.63 -11.20
C GLN A 260 27.75 4.44 -9.77
N LEU A 261 26.86 4.35 -8.78
CA LEU A 261 27.23 4.08 -7.39
C LEU A 261 27.95 2.74 -7.22
N GLU A 262 27.52 1.72 -7.97
CA GLU A 262 28.17 0.40 -7.94
C GLU A 262 29.60 0.47 -8.50
N LYS A 263 29.84 1.26 -9.55
CA LYS A 263 31.20 1.53 -10.06
C LYS A 263 32.05 2.28 -9.05
N GLU A 264 31.53 3.33 -8.42
CA GLU A 264 32.25 4.10 -7.38
C GLU A 264 32.60 3.21 -6.18
N ARG A 265 31.65 2.38 -5.74
CA ARG A 265 31.86 1.39 -4.69
C ARG A 265 32.95 0.39 -5.05
N ASN A 266 32.95 -0.14 -6.28
CA ASN A 266 34.01 -1.03 -6.78
C ASN A 266 35.38 -0.35 -6.74
N LEU A 267 35.46 0.88 -7.26
CA LEU A 267 36.69 1.68 -7.29
C LEU A 267 37.24 1.91 -5.87
N SER A 268 36.37 2.32 -4.94
CA SER A 268 36.75 2.54 -3.54
C SER A 268 37.29 1.28 -2.86
N PHE A 269 36.69 0.11 -3.14
CA PHE A 269 37.22 -1.16 -2.64
C PHE A 269 38.59 -1.50 -3.23
N GLU A 270 38.82 -1.24 -4.53
CA GLU A 270 40.12 -1.45 -5.16
C GLU A 270 41.19 -0.52 -4.58
N GLU A 271 40.87 0.76 -4.38
CA GLU A 271 41.74 1.74 -3.74
C GLU A 271 42.09 1.35 -2.30
N ALA A 272 41.09 1.00 -1.49
CA ALA A 272 41.30 0.54 -0.12
C ALA A 272 42.14 -0.75 -0.06
N ALA A 273 41.93 -1.68 -0.98
CA ALA A 273 42.74 -2.89 -1.07
C ALA A 273 44.20 -2.58 -1.42
N LYS A 274 44.44 -1.60 -2.29
CA LYS A 274 45.79 -1.14 -2.66
C LYS A 274 46.48 -0.44 -1.49
N GLU A 275 45.78 0.42 -0.77
CA GLU A 275 46.31 1.08 0.45
C GLU A 275 46.65 0.05 1.52
N LEU A 276 45.76 -0.92 1.78
CA LEU A 276 46.01 -1.99 2.74
C LEU A 276 47.28 -2.78 2.39
N LYS A 277 47.48 -3.08 1.09
CA LYS A 277 48.69 -3.76 0.62
C LYS A 277 49.94 -2.91 0.88
N ASN A 278 49.90 -1.61 0.62
CA ASN A 278 51.02 -0.71 0.87
C ASN A 278 51.35 -0.61 2.37
N VAL A 279 50.34 -0.41 3.22
CA VAL A 279 50.51 -0.36 4.68
C VAL A 279 51.12 -1.67 5.19
N LYS A 280 50.67 -2.82 4.68
CA LYS A 280 51.23 -4.11 5.05
C LYS A 280 52.72 -4.22 4.71
N LEU A 281 53.13 -3.78 3.51
CA LEU A 281 54.54 -3.72 3.13
C LEU A 281 55.36 -2.78 4.01
N GLU A 282 54.80 -1.61 4.37
CA GLU A 282 55.47 -0.65 5.26
C GLU A 282 55.66 -1.21 6.68
N VAL A 283 54.63 -1.85 7.22
CA VAL A 283 54.69 -2.54 8.53
C VAL A 283 55.72 -3.65 8.50
N GLU A 284 55.76 -4.45 7.44
CA GLU A 284 56.71 -5.55 7.29
C GLU A 284 58.17 -5.04 7.16
N SER A 285 58.37 -3.94 6.44
CA SER A 285 59.67 -3.25 6.39
C SER A 285 60.11 -2.71 7.75
N LYS A 286 59.20 -2.04 8.49
CA LYS A 286 59.48 -1.56 9.86
C LYS A 286 59.79 -2.72 10.82
N ARG A 287 59.08 -3.85 10.68
CA ARG A 287 59.33 -5.06 11.46
C ARG A 287 60.75 -5.57 11.23
N HIS A 288 61.18 -5.73 9.98
CA HIS A 288 62.54 -6.14 9.66
C HIS A 288 63.60 -5.15 10.18
N GLY A 289 63.34 -3.85 10.10
CA GLY A 289 64.24 -2.82 10.65
C GLY A 289 64.30 -2.80 12.19
N LEU A 290 63.26 -3.27 12.88
CA LEU A 290 63.28 -3.48 14.33
C LEU A 290 64.02 -4.76 14.70
N GLU A 291 63.80 -5.84 13.95
CA GLU A 291 64.47 -7.13 14.12
C GLU A 291 65.99 -7.01 13.95
N ALA A 292 66.46 -6.25 12.93
CA ALA A 292 67.88 -5.96 12.76
C ALA A 292 68.46 -5.20 13.95
N ARG A 293 67.77 -4.15 14.43
CA ARG A 293 68.20 -3.39 15.62
C ARG A 293 68.23 -4.23 16.89
N GLN A 294 67.28 -5.15 17.04
CA GLN A 294 67.27 -6.08 18.17
C GLN A 294 68.52 -6.98 18.12
N ASN A 295 68.85 -7.55 16.96
CA ASN A 295 70.05 -8.37 16.80
C ASN A 295 71.34 -7.58 17.09
N ASP A 296 71.42 -6.33 16.64
CA ASP A 296 72.56 -5.46 16.95
C ASP A 296 72.69 -5.19 18.45
N LEU A 297 71.57 -4.92 19.13
CA LEU A 297 71.54 -4.74 20.60
C LEU A 297 71.93 -6.01 21.35
N GLU A 298 71.46 -7.18 20.91
CA GLU A 298 71.86 -8.47 21.45
C GLU A 298 73.37 -8.71 21.26
N GLY A 299 73.93 -8.33 20.11
CA GLY A 299 75.37 -8.36 19.87
C GLY A 299 76.17 -7.45 20.82
N VAL A 300 75.74 -6.20 21.00
CA VAL A 300 76.38 -5.25 21.92
C VAL A 300 76.27 -5.72 23.38
N LEU A 301 75.15 -6.31 23.78
CA LEU A 301 74.99 -6.91 25.10
C LEU A 301 75.96 -8.07 25.32
N ALA A 302 76.12 -8.96 24.34
CA ALA A 302 77.08 -10.05 24.41
C ALA A 302 78.54 -9.53 24.53
N GLU A 303 78.89 -8.45 23.83
CA GLU A 303 80.19 -7.80 23.97
C GLU A 303 80.36 -7.17 25.37
N ALA A 304 79.33 -6.51 25.90
CA ALA A 304 79.35 -5.93 27.24
C ALA A 304 79.49 -7.01 28.33
N ASP A 305 78.84 -8.16 28.17
CA ASP A 305 78.96 -9.31 29.04
C ASP A 305 80.41 -9.87 29.00
N ALA A 306 80.99 -10.02 27.81
CA ALA A 306 82.38 -10.45 27.64
C ALA A 306 83.40 -9.47 28.26
N ILE A 307 83.16 -8.16 28.12
CA ILE A 307 83.98 -7.12 28.76
C ILE A 307 83.85 -7.21 30.29
N THR A 308 82.64 -7.39 30.79
CA THR A 308 82.36 -7.52 32.23
C THR A 308 83.07 -8.75 32.81
N GLU A 309 83.03 -9.88 32.11
CA GLU A 309 83.74 -11.10 32.48
C GLU A 309 85.26 -10.87 32.51
N LYS A 310 85.81 -10.16 31.52
CA LYS A 310 87.23 -9.79 31.48
C LYS A 310 87.62 -8.84 32.62
N ILE A 311 86.80 -7.85 32.94
CA ILE A 311 87.02 -6.94 34.09
C ILE A 311 87.07 -7.74 35.39
N ASN A 312 86.14 -8.68 35.58
CA ASN A 312 86.11 -9.53 36.77
C ASN A 312 87.37 -10.40 36.87
N SER A 313 87.79 -11.04 35.77
CA SER A 313 89.03 -11.82 35.72
C SER A 313 90.28 -10.99 36.06
N VAL A 314 90.40 -9.77 35.52
CA VAL A 314 91.52 -8.85 35.84
C VAL A 314 91.47 -8.42 37.30
N ARG A 315 90.28 -8.14 37.84
CA ARG A 315 90.10 -7.77 39.25
C ARG A 315 90.50 -8.89 40.18
N GLU A 316 90.09 -10.12 39.90
CA GLU A 316 90.46 -11.31 40.67
C GLU A 316 91.97 -11.58 40.60
N SER A 317 92.58 -11.46 39.42
CA SER A 317 94.03 -11.59 39.25
C SER A 317 94.80 -10.49 39.98
N GLY A 318 94.31 -9.24 39.93
CA GLY A 318 94.86 -8.10 40.67
C GLY A 318 94.75 -8.26 42.18
N ALA A 319 93.60 -8.72 42.68
CA ALA A 319 93.39 -9.02 44.09
C ALA A 319 94.34 -10.13 44.57
N SER A 320 94.54 -11.17 43.76
CA SER A 320 95.48 -12.25 44.04
C SER A 320 96.93 -11.74 44.13
N LYS A 321 97.35 -10.86 43.21
CA LYS A 321 98.68 -10.23 43.25
C LYS A 321 98.88 -9.28 44.42
N CYS A 322 97.86 -8.53 44.81
CA CYS A 322 97.94 -7.68 46.00
C CYS A 322 98.14 -8.54 47.25
N GLN A 323 97.42 -9.66 47.39
CA GLN A 323 97.64 -10.61 48.47
C GLN A 323 99.05 -11.23 48.46
N GLU A 324 99.60 -11.50 47.29
CA GLU A 324 100.98 -12.01 47.15
C GLU A 324 102.01 -10.94 47.56
N LEU A 325 101.81 -9.69 47.17
CA LEU A 325 102.66 -8.57 47.58
C LEU A 325 102.55 -8.28 49.08
N ASP A 326 101.35 -8.32 49.65
CA ASP A 326 101.16 -8.18 51.09
C ASP A 326 101.93 -9.27 51.85
N ARG A 327 101.84 -10.53 51.40
CA ARG A 327 102.67 -11.64 51.95
C ARG A 327 104.17 -11.37 51.83
N ASN A 328 104.64 -10.91 50.67
CA ASN A 328 106.05 -10.60 50.47
C ASN A 328 106.51 -9.43 51.35
N CYS A 329 105.67 -8.40 51.54
CA CYS A 329 105.95 -7.32 52.46
C CYS A 329 105.99 -7.81 53.90
N GLU A 330 105.09 -8.70 54.31
CA GLU A 330 105.14 -9.36 55.62
C GLU A 330 106.43 -10.17 55.80
N GLU A 331 106.90 -10.89 54.77
CA GLU A 331 108.17 -11.62 54.78
C GLU A 331 109.38 -10.69 54.86
N VAL A 332 109.40 -9.59 54.09
CA VAL A 332 110.47 -8.58 54.15
C VAL A 332 110.49 -7.89 55.51
N ILE A 333 109.33 -7.59 56.08
CA ILE A 333 109.22 -7.06 57.44
C ILE A 333 109.74 -8.09 58.45
N ALA A 334 109.40 -9.37 58.30
CA ALA A 334 109.90 -10.44 59.17
C ALA A 334 111.42 -10.63 59.05
N GLU A 335 111.98 -10.57 57.84
CA GLU A 335 113.43 -10.60 57.57
C GLU A 335 114.12 -9.34 58.12
N PHE A 336 113.53 -8.16 57.97
CA PHE A 336 114.03 -6.92 58.56
C PHE A 336 114.06 -7.00 60.09
N TYR A 337 113.03 -7.56 60.72
CA TYR A 337 113.03 -7.80 62.16
C TYR A 337 114.05 -8.87 62.58
N ARG A 338 114.31 -9.91 61.78
CA ARG A 338 115.41 -10.88 62.03
C ARG A 338 116.78 -10.22 61.92
N HIS A 339 117.02 -9.39 60.91
CA HIS A 339 118.28 -8.66 60.73
C HIS A 339 118.46 -7.59 61.80
N SER A 340 117.41 -6.87 62.15
CA SER A 340 117.41 -5.89 63.24
C SER A 340 117.72 -6.55 64.59
N ASN A 341 117.13 -7.71 64.87
CA ASN A 341 117.43 -8.48 66.09
C ASN A 341 118.86 -9.08 66.07
N SER A 342 119.36 -9.51 64.91
CA SER A 342 120.75 -9.99 64.75
C SER A 342 121.79 -8.87 64.92
N ILE A 343 121.46 -7.64 64.54
CA ILE A 343 122.32 -6.45 64.71
C ILE A 343 122.26 -5.91 66.15
N LYS A 344 121.12 -6.08 66.84
CA LYS A 344 120.93 -5.66 68.23
C LYS A 344 121.77 -6.48 69.23
N ASP A 345 122.22 -7.68 68.84
CA ASP A 345 123.03 -8.56 69.69
C ASP A 345 124.56 -8.30 69.63
N LEU A 346 125.04 -7.35 68.80
CA LEU A 346 126.48 -7.09 68.59
C LEU A 346 127.00 -5.70 69.01
N LEU A 347 126.15 -4.74 69.42
CA LEU A 347 126.57 -3.40 69.87
C LEU A 347 125.54 -2.77 70.84
N PRO A 348 125.90 -2.35 72.07
CA PRO A 348 124.98 -1.66 72.99
C PRO A 348 124.98 -0.13 72.81
N ASP A 349 123.74 0.40 72.83
CA ASP A 349 123.27 1.77 73.06
C ASP A 349 123.73 2.91 72.13
N ILE A 350 122.79 3.39 71.28
CA ILE A 350 122.54 4.82 71.04
C ILE A 350 121.03 5.05 70.81
N GLU A 351 120.40 5.86 71.67
CA GLU A 351 119.11 6.52 71.45
C GLU A 351 119.16 7.47 70.24
N VAL A 352 118.20 7.39 69.31
CA VAL A 352 117.79 8.55 68.51
C VAL A 352 116.28 8.52 68.27
N ASP A 353 115.63 9.53 68.82
CA ASP A 353 114.28 10.04 68.57
C ASP A 353 114.19 10.72 67.18
N GLN A 354 113.07 10.54 66.45
CA GLN A 354 112.55 11.49 65.44
C GLN A 354 111.22 11.04 64.80
N THR A 355 110.13 11.56 65.36
CA THR A 355 109.08 12.38 64.72
C THR A 355 108.78 12.29 63.19
N SER A 356 107.48 12.17 62.91
CA SER A 356 106.68 12.84 61.84
C SER A 356 106.71 12.32 60.40
N VAL A 357 105.52 12.01 59.83
CA VAL A 357 104.94 12.67 58.64
C VAL A 357 103.44 12.38 58.53
N GLU A 358 102.68 13.47 58.34
CA GLU A 358 101.26 13.58 58.05
C GLU A 358 100.84 13.23 56.59
N LYS A 359 99.56 12.83 56.45
CA LYS A 359 98.56 13.20 55.41
C LYS A 359 98.77 12.85 53.92
N ARG A 360 97.73 12.20 53.36
CA ARG A 360 96.88 12.59 52.17
C ARG A 360 95.82 11.48 51.96
N LYS A 361 94.52 11.66 52.24
CA LYS A 361 93.42 12.23 51.41
C LYS A 361 93.33 11.76 49.94
N GLY A 362 92.15 11.22 49.58
CA GLY A 362 91.59 11.02 48.22
C GLY A 362 90.75 9.73 48.18
N VAL A 363 89.42 9.71 48.32
CA VAL A 363 88.33 10.18 47.43
C VAL A 363 88.20 9.35 46.15
N ASP A 364 87.06 8.65 46.09
CA ASP A 364 86.22 8.19 44.97
C ASP A 364 86.85 7.56 43.72
N LEU A 365 86.47 6.30 43.47
CA LEU A 365 85.38 5.94 42.53
C LEU A 365 84.81 4.55 42.85
#